data_AF-A0A930ETE3-F1
#
_entry.id   AF-A0A930ETE3-F1
#
_cell.length_a   1.000
_cell.length_b   1.000
_cell.length_c   1.000
_cell.angle_alpha   90.00
_cell.angle_beta   90.00
_cell.angle_gamma   90.00
#
_symmetry.space_group_name_H-M   'P 1'
#
loop_
_entity.id
_entity.type
_entity.pdbx_description
1 polymer ?
#
loop_
_entity_poly.entity_id
_entity_poly.type
_entity_poly.pdbx_seq_one_letter_code
_entity_poly.pdbx_strand_id
1 'polypeptide(L)'
;MGVDYGTQNPTAGLILAHGEDDILYLVDEYRIDRTNRGHGTWTDAQQSDGLLTWLKTKEHAPGMDLVPGRIIVDPAAASFKVQLRQDGAWGLTDADNDVLYGIRLMASLLASGSLKISDRCTGLIGEIPGYSWDSKAQLQGHDKPIKTADHSLDAARYALATTERKWRARVDHRRYKT
;
A
#
# COMPACT_ATOMS: atom_id res chain seq x y z
N MET A 1 -0.05 6.34 -4.03
CA MET A 1 -0.88 5.45 -3.20
C MET A 1 -0.89 4.09 -3.84
N GLY A 2 -0.57 3.04 -3.09
CA GLY A 2 -0.81 1.66 -3.52
C GLY A 2 -2.18 1.21 -3.04
N VAL A 3 -2.87 0.39 -3.82
CA VAL A 3 -4.21 -0.10 -3.54
C VAL A 3 -4.27 -1.60 -3.84
N ASP A 4 -4.61 -2.38 -2.81
CA ASP A 4 -4.99 -3.78 -2.95
C ASP A 4 -6.53 -3.87 -2.97
N TYR A 5 -7.07 -4.35 -4.08
CA TYR A 5 -8.51 -4.42 -4.32
C TYR A 5 -9.03 -5.83 -4.02
N GLY A 6 -10.00 -5.91 -3.11
CA GLY A 6 -10.68 -7.14 -2.73
C GLY A 6 -12.19 -7.08 -2.95
N THR A 7 -12.76 -8.06 -3.67
CA THR A 7 -14.21 -8.17 -3.83
C THR A 7 -14.86 -8.90 -2.65
N GLN A 8 -14.29 -10.03 -2.23
CA GLN A 8 -14.76 -10.78 -1.04
C GLN A 8 -13.92 -10.50 0.22
N ASN A 9 -12.67 -10.09 -0.02
CA ASN A 9 -11.67 -9.72 0.96
C ASN A 9 -11.65 -8.21 1.19
N PRO A 10 -10.99 -7.71 2.26
CA PRO A 10 -10.75 -6.30 2.44
C PRO A 10 -10.13 -5.63 1.21
N THR A 11 -10.49 -4.35 1.01
CA THR A 11 -9.74 -3.44 0.14
C THR A 11 -8.93 -2.51 1.00
N ALA A 12 -7.66 -2.37 0.67
CA ALA A 12 -6.73 -1.52 1.41
C ALA A 12 -6.02 -0.57 0.45
N GLY A 13 -5.72 0.64 0.91
CA GLY A 13 -4.93 1.58 0.14
C GLY A 13 -4.07 2.44 1.04
N LEU A 14 -2.78 2.55 0.72
CA LEU A 14 -1.81 3.31 1.53
C LEU A 14 -1.17 4.45 0.78
N ILE A 15 -1.13 5.62 1.42
CA ILE A 15 -0.40 6.77 0.93
C ILE A 15 1.05 6.67 1.37
N LEU A 16 1.96 6.64 0.39
CA LEU A 16 3.40 6.77 0.58
C LEU A 16 3.81 8.22 0.30
N ALA A 17 4.45 8.84 1.27
CA ALA A 17 5.08 10.17 1.15
C ALA A 17 6.60 10.05 1.32
N HIS A 18 7.32 11.01 0.73
CA HIS A 18 8.76 11.17 0.91
C HIS A 18 9.00 12.48 1.66
N GLY A 19 9.55 12.41 2.87
CA GLY A 19 9.85 13.57 3.69
C GLY A 19 11.08 14.33 3.19
N GLU A 20 11.23 15.57 3.67
CA GLU A 20 12.42 16.40 3.43
C GLU A 20 13.67 15.86 4.15
N ASP A 21 13.47 14.98 5.11
CA ASP A 21 14.50 14.26 5.86
C ASP A 21 15.01 12.99 5.14
N ASP A 22 14.65 12.82 3.86
CA ASP A 22 14.95 11.65 3.03
C ASP A 22 14.43 10.33 3.65
N ILE A 23 13.31 10.39 4.38
CA ILE A 23 12.60 9.24 4.95
C ILE A 23 11.29 9.02 4.21
N LEU A 24 10.93 7.75 3.99
CA LEU A 24 9.62 7.38 3.50
C LEU A 24 8.62 7.25 4.65
N TYR A 25 7.39 7.70 4.40
CA TYR A 25 6.30 7.64 5.37
C TYR A 25 5.08 6.97 4.74
N LEU A 26 4.56 5.92 5.38
CA LEU A 26 3.18 5.46 5.15
C LEU A 26 2.28 6.27 6.10
N VAL A 27 1.56 7.24 5.54
CA VAL A 27 0.97 8.34 6.31
C VAL A 27 -0.51 8.18 6.65
N ASP A 28 -1.27 7.51 5.79
CA ASP A 28 -2.69 7.26 6.02
C ASP A 28 -3.13 6.02 5.23
N GLU A 29 -4.19 5.41 5.73
CA GLU A 29 -4.76 4.16 5.23
C GLU A 29 -6.24 4.32 4.92
N TYR A 30 -6.59 3.92 3.70
CA TYR A 30 -7.95 3.59 3.32
C TYR A 30 -8.15 2.10 3.56
N ARG A 31 -9.21 1.71 4.28
CA ARG A 31 -9.54 0.30 4.50
C ARG A 31 -11.04 0.09 4.51
N ILE A 32 -11.50 -0.82 3.65
CA ILE A 32 -12.87 -1.33 3.64
C ILE A 32 -12.83 -2.83 3.89
N ASP A 33 -13.42 -3.28 4.99
CA ASP A 33 -13.53 -4.68 5.37
C ASP A 33 -14.91 -5.00 5.94
N ARG A 34 -15.09 -6.23 6.44
CA ARG A 34 -16.38 -6.71 6.97
C ARG A 34 -16.91 -5.88 8.15
N THR A 35 -16.04 -5.17 8.85
CA THR A 35 -16.40 -4.41 10.06
C THR A 35 -16.95 -3.03 9.73
N ASN A 36 -16.60 -2.47 8.57
CA ASN A 36 -16.92 -1.07 8.23
C ASN A 36 -17.64 -0.89 6.87
N ARG A 37 -17.78 -1.95 6.06
CA ARG A 37 -18.48 -1.88 4.76
C ARG A 37 -20.01 -1.97 4.84
N GLY A 38 -20.58 -2.19 6.02
CA GLY A 38 -22.00 -2.47 6.19
C GLY A 38 -22.42 -3.84 5.64
N HIS A 39 -23.68 -3.98 5.24
CA HIS A 39 -24.21 -5.24 4.70
C HIS A 39 -23.82 -5.46 3.24
N GLY A 40 -23.31 -6.66 2.94
CA GLY A 40 -22.99 -7.10 1.58
C GLY A 40 -21.53 -6.90 1.16
N THR A 41 -21.30 -7.03 -0.14
CA THR A 41 -20.02 -6.77 -0.82
C THR A 41 -20.18 -5.50 -1.64
N TRP A 42 -19.24 -4.57 -1.50
CA TRP A 42 -19.22 -3.37 -2.32
C TRP A 42 -18.89 -3.70 -3.77
N THR A 43 -19.62 -3.08 -4.70
CA THR A 43 -19.32 -3.12 -6.13
C THR A 43 -18.08 -2.30 -6.45
N ASP A 44 -17.51 -2.49 -7.65
CA ASP A 44 -16.39 -1.66 -8.14
C ASP A 44 -16.72 -0.17 -8.06
N ALA A 45 -17.96 0.22 -8.39
CA ALA A 45 -18.41 1.61 -8.34
C ALA A 45 -18.40 2.16 -6.91
N GLN A 46 -18.89 1.39 -5.94
CA GLN A 46 -18.89 1.80 -4.53
C GLN A 46 -17.46 1.90 -3.97
N GLN A 47 -16.60 0.95 -4.33
CA GLN A 47 -15.19 0.99 -3.91
C GLN A 47 -14.43 2.17 -4.51
N SER A 48 -14.66 2.45 -5.79
CA SER A 48 -14.03 3.55 -6.51
C SER A 48 -14.47 4.90 -5.94
N ASP A 49 -15.78 5.11 -5.80
CA ASP A 49 -16.35 6.31 -5.19
C ASP A 49 -15.85 6.52 -3.75
N GLY A 50 -15.85 5.45 -2.94
CA GLY A 50 -15.38 5.50 -1.56
C GLY A 50 -13.90 5.88 -1.45
N LEU A 51 -13.03 5.29 -2.29
CA LEU A 51 -11.60 5.60 -2.30
C LEU A 51 -11.34 7.05 -2.74
N LEU A 52 -11.99 7.50 -3.83
CA LEU A 52 -11.78 8.84 -4.36
C LEU A 52 -12.39 9.91 -3.45
N THR A 53 -13.52 9.63 -2.80
CA THR A 53 -14.11 10.51 -1.79
C THR A 53 -13.21 10.63 -0.57
N TRP A 54 -12.68 9.51 -0.06
CA TRP A 54 -11.71 9.51 1.04
C TRP A 54 -10.47 10.34 0.71
N LEU A 55 -9.92 10.19 -0.51
CA LEU A 55 -8.77 10.97 -0.99
C LEU A 55 -9.02 12.49 -1.07
N LYS A 56 -10.25 12.91 -1.35
CA LYS A 56 -10.61 14.32 -1.57
C LYS A 56 -11.03 15.05 -0.30
N THR A 57 -11.55 14.32 0.69
CA THR A 57 -12.27 14.92 1.82
C THR A 57 -11.54 14.80 3.14
N LYS A 58 -10.58 13.89 3.26
CA LYS A 58 -9.86 13.64 4.51
C LYS A 58 -8.53 14.39 4.53
N GLU A 59 -8.19 14.97 5.67
CA GLU A 59 -6.83 15.43 5.94
C GLU A 59 -5.93 14.23 6.25
N HIS A 60 -5.07 13.87 5.28
CA HIS A 60 -4.21 12.69 5.37
C HIS A 60 -2.94 12.89 6.20
N ALA A 61 -2.48 14.13 6.33
CA ALA A 61 -1.35 14.50 7.17
C ALA A 61 -1.61 15.87 7.82
N PRO A 62 -1.32 16.05 9.12
CA PRO A 62 -1.62 17.31 9.81
C PRO A 62 -0.97 18.52 9.13
N GLY A 63 -1.80 19.51 8.77
CA GLY A 63 -1.35 20.76 8.16
C GLY A 63 -0.78 20.60 6.74
N MET A 64 -1.04 19.46 6.08
CA MET A 64 -0.55 19.17 4.74
C MET A 64 -1.68 18.73 3.81
N ASP A 65 -1.81 19.43 2.69
CA ASP A 65 -2.65 18.97 1.58
C ASP A 65 -1.91 17.90 0.77
N LEU A 66 -2.02 16.66 1.24
CA LEU A 66 -1.28 15.54 0.66
C LEU A 66 -2.13 14.80 -0.35
N VAL A 67 -1.86 15.07 -1.64
CA VAL A 67 -2.48 14.38 -2.76
C VAL A 67 -1.49 13.40 -3.40
N PRO A 68 -1.79 12.09 -3.46
CA PRO A 68 -0.90 11.13 -4.10
C PRO A 68 -0.77 11.40 -5.61
N GLY A 69 0.44 11.52 -6.14
CA GLY A 69 0.64 11.73 -7.60
C GLY A 69 0.32 10.52 -8.49
N ARG A 70 0.10 9.33 -7.91
CA ARG A 70 -0.28 8.09 -8.62
C ARG A 70 -1.20 7.25 -7.74
N ILE A 71 -2.18 6.60 -8.36
CA ILE A 71 -2.98 5.51 -7.78
C ILE A 71 -2.48 4.22 -8.43
N ILE A 72 -1.88 3.35 -7.63
CA ILE A 72 -1.16 2.16 -8.09
C ILE A 72 -1.98 0.95 -7.68
N VAL A 73 -2.43 0.18 -8.66
CA VAL A 73 -3.40 -0.92 -8.46
C VAL A 73 -2.83 -2.19 -9.08
N ASP A 74 -3.17 -3.35 -8.51
CA ASP A 74 -2.82 -4.65 -9.10
C ASP A 74 -3.23 -4.70 -10.60
N PRO A 75 -2.30 -5.02 -11.51
CA PRO A 75 -2.58 -5.36 -12.91
C PRO A 75 -3.83 -6.23 -13.12
N ALA A 76 -4.09 -7.19 -12.22
CA ALA A 76 -5.19 -8.14 -12.30
C ALA A 76 -6.58 -7.54 -12.00
N ALA A 77 -6.65 -6.38 -11.33
CA ALA A 77 -7.92 -5.72 -10.97
C ALA A 77 -8.48 -4.88 -12.15
N ALA A 78 -8.67 -5.50 -13.31
CA ALA A 78 -9.02 -4.81 -14.55
C ALA A 78 -10.35 -4.04 -14.49
N SER A 79 -11.41 -4.66 -13.95
CA SER A 79 -12.73 -4.02 -13.85
C SER A 79 -12.72 -2.81 -12.90
N PHE A 80 -12.04 -2.95 -11.76
CA PHE A 80 -11.86 -1.86 -10.81
C PHE A 80 -11.06 -0.69 -11.40
N LYS A 81 -9.99 -0.98 -12.16
CA LYS A 81 -9.23 0.04 -12.90
C LYS A 81 -10.07 0.79 -13.94
N VAL A 82 -11.00 0.09 -14.61
CA VAL A 82 -11.95 0.73 -15.54
C VAL A 82 -12.88 1.68 -14.78
N GLN A 83 -13.44 1.22 -13.67
CA GLN A 83 -14.33 2.03 -12.84
C GLN A 83 -13.64 3.27 -12.27
N LEU A 84 -12.44 3.11 -11.69
CA LEU A 84 -11.61 4.24 -11.21
C LEU A 84 -11.42 5.30 -12.30
N ARG A 85 -11.13 4.87 -13.53
CA ARG A 85 -10.97 5.81 -14.66
C ARG A 85 -12.28 6.52 -15.00
N GLN A 86 -13.42 5.83 -14.95
CA GLN A 86 -14.74 6.44 -15.19
C GLN A 86 -15.10 7.47 -14.12
N ASP A 87 -14.72 7.23 -12.87
CA ASP A 87 -14.98 8.13 -11.74
C ASP A 87 -13.93 9.26 -11.59
N GLY A 88 -13.00 9.37 -12.54
CA GLY A 88 -12.04 10.46 -12.63
C GLY A 88 -10.77 10.29 -11.81
N ALA A 89 -10.37 9.05 -11.51
CA ALA A 89 -9.07 8.77 -10.90
C ALA A 89 -7.91 9.26 -11.78
N TRP A 90 -6.89 9.87 -11.16
CA TRP A 90 -5.71 10.37 -11.84
C TRP A 90 -4.50 9.45 -11.61
N GLY A 91 -3.53 9.51 -12.53
CA GLY A 91 -2.24 8.83 -12.35
C GLY A 91 -2.35 7.32 -12.14
N LEU A 92 -3.41 6.67 -12.65
CA LEU A 92 -3.62 5.23 -12.54
C LEU A 92 -2.43 4.49 -13.15
N THR A 93 -1.79 3.63 -12.37
CA THR A 93 -0.54 2.95 -12.70
C THR A 93 -0.66 1.48 -12.29
N ASP A 94 -0.16 0.57 -13.13
CA ASP A 94 -0.08 -0.84 -12.79
C ASP A 94 1.03 -1.06 -11.75
N ALA A 95 0.73 -1.84 -10.72
CA ALA A 95 1.66 -2.18 -9.66
C ALA A 95 2.79 -3.12 -10.14
N ASP A 96 3.97 -2.96 -9.54
CA ASP A 96 5.00 -3.99 -9.53
C ASP A 96 4.57 -5.15 -8.61
N ASN A 97 4.28 -6.29 -9.24
CA ASN A 97 3.77 -7.48 -8.57
C ASN A 97 4.87 -8.47 -8.14
N ASP A 98 6.15 -8.08 -8.16
CA ASP A 98 7.20 -8.90 -7.53
C ASP A 98 7.04 -8.88 -6.00
N VAL A 99 6.36 -9.91 -5.51
CA VAL A 99 6.04 -10.09 -4.10
C VAL A 99 7.31 -10.20 -3.26
N LEU A 100 8.25 -11.07 -3.65
CA LEU A 100 9.46 -11.33 -2.86
C LEU A 100 10.37 -10.11 -2.80
N TYR A 101 10.53 -9.44 -3.94
CA TYR A 101 11.29 -8.20 -4.00
C TYR A 101 10.68 -7.14 -3.06
N GLY A 102 9.38 -6.92 -3.18
CA GLY A 102 8.70 -5.89 -2.40
C GLY A 102 8.69 -6.16 -0.88
N ILE A 103 8.61 -7.42 -0.45
CA ILE A 103 8.78 -7.81 0.96
C ILE A 103 10.19 -7.44 1.45
N ARG A 104 11.21 -7.87 0.71
CA ARG A 104 12.61 -7.61 1.08
C ARG A 104 12.91 -6.11 1.12
N LEU A 105 12.33 -5.35 0.18
CA LEU A 105 12.41 -3.91 0.13
C LEU A 105 11.83 -3.26 1.38
N MET A 106 10.57 -3.58 1.71
CA MET A 106 9.89 -3.02 2.88
C MET A 106 10.61 -3.39 4.17
N ALA A 107 11.02 -4.66 4.34
CA ALA A 107 11.76 -5.12 5.50
C ALA A 107 13.10 -4.37 5.66
N SER A 108 13.86 -4.18 4.57
CA SER A 108 15.12 -3.42 4.58
C SER A 108 14.88 -1.95 4.98
N LEU A 109 13.85 -1.32 4.44
CA LEU A 109 13.54 0.08 4.74
C LEU A 109 13.13 0.27 6.20
N LEU A 110 12.32 -0.64 6.76
CA LEU A 110 11.95 -0.64 8.18
C LEU A 110 13.18 -0.86 9.08
N ALA A 111 13.99 -1.89 8.80
CA ALA A 111 15.17 -2.22 9.60
C ALA A 111 16.22 -1.08 9.63
N SER A 112 16.35 -0.34 8.53
CA SER A 112 17.26 0.81 8.43
C SER A 112 16.67 2.14 8.94
N GLY A 113 15.41 2.17 9.41
CA GLY A 113 14.74 3.41 9.78
C GLY A 113 14.53 4.38 8.61
N SER A 114 14.53 3.86 7.38
CA SER A 114 14.28 4.61 6.14
C SER A 114 12.81 4.62 5.72
N LEU A 115 11.98 3.81 6.39
CA LEU A 115 10.52 3.82 6.30
C LEU A 115 9.93 3.95 7.71
N LYS A 116 8.97 4.86 7.86
CA LYS A 116 8.16 5.04 9.07
C LYS A 116 6.69 4.85 8.74
N ILE A 117 5.91 4.40 9.72
CA ILE A 117 4.48 4.11 9.58
C ILE A 117 3.74 4.98 10.59
N SER A 118 2.76 5.76 10.13
CA SER A 118 1.85 6.50 11.01
C SER A 118 0.90 5.55 11.73
N ASP A 119 0.53 5.92 12.95
CA ASP A 119 -0.56 5.33 13.74
C ASP A 119 -1.93 5.32 13.05
N ARG A 120 -2.11 6.12 11.99
CA ARG A 120 -3.31 6.09 11.13
C ARG A 120 -3.41 4.81 10.28
N CYS A 121 -2.31 4.12 10.05
CA CYS A 121 -2.23 2.88 9.27
C CYS A 121 -2.51 1.65 10.14
N THR A 122 -3.66 1.63 10.81
CA THR A 122 -4.00 0.62 11.83
C THR A 122 -4.13 -0.80 11.26
N GLY A 123 -4.67 -0.94 10.05
CA GLY A 123 -4.75 -2.21 9.34
C GLY A 123 -3.35 -2.74 9.04
N LEU A 124 -2.49 -1.91 8.45
CA LEU A 124 -1.10 -2.29 8.20
C LEU A 124 -0.37 -2.70 9.48
N ILE A 125 -0.48 -1.90 10.56
CA ILE A 125 0.18 -2.19 11.84
C ILE A 125 -0.30 -3.53 12.41
N GLY A 126 -1.60 -3.84 12.26
CA GLY A 126 -2.17 -5.12 12.70
C GLY A 126 -1.73 -6.31 11.83
N GLU A 127 -1.45 -6.09 10.55
CA GLU A 127 -1.08 -7.13 9.58
C GLU A 127 0.43 -7.48 9.62
N ILE A 128 1.31 -6.52 9.90
CA ILE A 128 2.78 -6.72 9.94
C ILE A 128 3.21 -7.94 10.77
N PRO A 129 2.73 -8.16 12.01
CA PRO A 129 3.13 -9.33 12.81
C PRO A 129 2.70 -10.68 12.21
N GLY A 130 1.60 -10.69 11.44
CA GLY A 130 1.07 -11.88 10.79
C GLY A 130 1.85 -12.31 9.56
N TYR A 131 2.74 -11.46 9.05
CA TYR A 131 3.54 -11.71 7.86
C TYR A 131 4.72 -12.64 8.16
N SER A 132 4.40 -13.92 8.33
CA SER A 132 5.36 -14.98 8.61
C SER A 132 5.74 -15.76 7.35
N TRP A 133 6.96 -16.30 7.34
CA TRP A 133 7.43 -17.21 6.29
C TRP A 133 6.83 -18.60 6.47
N ASP A 134 6.41 -19.23 5.37
CA ASP A 134 5.96 -20.62 5.38
C ASP A 134 7.16 -21.53 5.68
N SER A 135 7.24 -22.00 6.92
CA SER A 135 8.33 -22.85 7.40
C SER A 135 8.45 -24.17 6.63
N LYS A 136 7.37 -24.67 6.01
CA LYS A 136 7.41 -25.87 5.16
C LYS A 136 7.97 -25.57 3.78
N ALA A 137 7.61 -24.42 3.21
CA ALA A 137 8.20 -23.97 1.94
C ALA A 137 9.69 -23.67 2.11
N GLN A 138 10.08 -23.07 3.23
CA GLN A 138 11.47 -22.76 3.54
C GLN A 138 12.35 -24.01 3.68
N LEU A 139 11.81 -25.09 4.27
CA LEU A 139 12.47 -26.40 4.32
C LEU A 139 12.67 -27.04 2.93
N GLN A 140 11.91 -26.60 1.92
CA GLN A 140 12.03 -27.03 0.53
C GLN A 140 12.85 -26.05 -0.33
N GLY A 141 13.48 -25.04 0.29
CA GLY A 141 14.25 -24.02 -0.42
C GLY A 141 13.41 -22.95 -1.12
N HIS A 142 12.12 -22.87 -0.81
CA HIS A 142 11.20 -21.89 -1.38
C HIS A 142 10.84 -20.82 -0.34
N ASP A 143 11.22 -19.57 -0.62
CA ASP A 143 10.74 -18.41 0.12
C ASP A 143 9.28 -18.13 -0.30
N LYS A 144 8.31 -18.51 0.52
CA LYS A 144 6.89 -18.17 0.29
C LYS A 144 6.27 -17.59 1.57
N PRO A 145 5.67 -16.39 1.52
CA PRO A 145 4.96 -15.84 2.67
C PRO A 145 3.65 -16.61 2.92
N ILE A 146 3.25 -16.74 4.20
CA ILE A 146 1.93 -17.20 4.57
C ILE A 146 0.94 -16.07 4.32
N LYS A 147 0.02 -16.27 3.37
CA LYS A 147 -1.02 -15.30 3.02
C LYS A 147 -2.14 -15.30 4.07
N THR A 148 -1.99 -14.49 5.12
CA THR A 148 -3.06 -14.23 6.08
C THR A 148 -3.15 -12.74 6.33
N ALA A 149 -4.28 -12.13 5.96
CA ALA A 149 -4.53 -10.70 6.11
C ALA A 149 -3.35 -9.84 5.59
N ASP A 150 -3.12 -9.88 4.28
CA ASP A 150 -1.98 -9.21 3.61
C ASP A 150 -2.39 -7.98 2.78
N HIS A 151 -3.62 -7.50 2.90
CA HIS A 151 -4.16 -6.45 2.02
C HIS A 151 -3.43 -5.12 2.17
N SER A 152 -3.20 -4.67 3.40
CA SER A 152 -2.48 -3.42 3.66
C SER A 152 -0.99 -3.56 3.37
N LEU A 153 -0.44 -4.76 3.55
CA LEU A 153 0.94 -5.08 3.18
C LEU A 153 1.14 -5.06 1.67
N ASP A 154 0.20 -5.61 0.90
CA ASP A 154 0.24 -5.58 -0.56
C ASP A 154 0.07 -4.15 -1.08
N ALA A 155 -0.86 -3.37 -0.51
CA ALA A 155 -0.98 -1.94 -0.81
C ALA A 155 0.32 -1.16 -0.51
N ALA A 156 0.97 -1.41 0.63
CA ALA A 156 2.26 -0.81 0.98
C ALA A 156 3.34 -1.18 -0.06
N ARG A 157 3.41 -2.46 -0.40
CA ARG A 157 4.38 -3.02 -1.35
C ARG A 157 4.23 -2.41 -2.74
N TYR A 158 3.00 -2.31 -3.24
CA TYR A 158 2.71 -1.66 -4.52
C TYR A 158 3.16 -0.20 -4.54
N ALA A 159 2.93 0.54 -3.44
CA ALA A 159 3.37 1.92 -3.34
C ALA A 159 4.90 2.03 -3.37
N LEU A 160 5.60 1.19 -2.59
CA LEU A 160 7.07 1.21 -2.45
C LEU A 160 7.77 0.79 -3.73
N ALA A 161 7.52 -0.43 -4.22
CA ALA A 161 8.26 -1.02 -5.34
C ALA A 161 8.02 -0.25 -6.64
N THR A 162 6.76 0.06 -6.96
CA THR A 162 6.41 0.76 -8.21
C THR A 162 6.96 2.18 -8.28
N THR A 163 7.14 2.85 -7.13
CA THR A 163 7.65 4.23 -7.10
C THR A 163 9.14 4.32 -6.79
N GLU A 164 9.82 3.19 -6.63
CA GLU A 164 11.20 3.11 -6.16
C GLU A 164 12.18 4.02 -6.89
N ARG A 165 12.10 4.06 -8.23
CA ARG A 165 12.96 4.93 -9.06
C ARG A 165 12.86 6.41 -8.68
N LYS A 166 11.75 6.85 -8.07
CA LYS A 166 11.54 8.25 -7.66
C LYS A 166 12.24 8.60 -6.36
N TRP A 167 12.34 7.67 -5.43
CA TRP A 167 12.83 7.94 -4.07
C TRP A 167 14.18 7.31 -3.75
N ARG A 168 14.58 6.23 -4.44
CA ARG A 168 15.77 5.44 -4.09
C ARG A 168 17.04 6.26 -3.92
N ALA A 169 17.36 7.12 -4.89
CA ALA A 169 18.59 7.91 -4.86
C ALA A 169 18.67 8.84 -3.63
N ARG A 170 17.53 9.36 -3.16
CA ARG A 170 17.46 10.27 -2.01
C ARG A 170 17.59 9.48 -0.69
N VAL A 171 16.83 8.40 -0.57
CA VAL A 171 16.84 7.53 0.62
C VAL A 171 18.20 6.84 0.81
N ASP A 172 18.83 6.37 -0.27
CA ASP A 172 20.15 5.73 -0.17
C ASP A 172 21.25 6.73 0.20
N HIS A 173 21.21 7.97 -0.31
CA HIS A 173 22.15 9.02 0.07
C HIS A 173 22.15 9.31 1.59
N ARG A 174 20.97 9.23 2.23
CA ARG A 174 20.86 9.34 3.69
C ARG A 174 21.60 8.21 4.42
N ARG A 175 21.51 6.97 3.94
CA ARG A 175 22.16 5.81 4.58
C ARG A 175 23.68 5.93 4.69
N TYR A 176 24.32 6.69 3.80
CA TYR A 176 25.77 6.92 3.81
C TYR A 176 26.22 8.14 4.64
N LYS A 177 25.29 8.92 5.20
CA LYS A 177 25.58 10.11 6.02
C LYS A 177 25.54 9.86 7.53
N THR A 178 25.22 8.65 7.96
CA THR A 178 25.09 8.25 9.37
C THR A 178 26.26 7.37 9.75
#